data_AF-A0A8T2KDQ1-F1
#
_entry.id   AF-A0A8T2KDQ1-F1
#
_cell.length_a   1.000
_cell.length_b   1.000
_cell.length_c   1.000
_cell.angle_alpha   90.00
_cell.angle_beta   90.00
_cell.angle_gamma   90.00
#
_symmetry.space_group_name_H-M   'P 1'
#
loop_
_entity.id
_entity.type
_entity.pdbx_description
1 polymer ?
#
loop_
_entity_poly.entity_id
_entity_poly.type
_entity_poly.pdbx_seq_one_letter_code
_entity_poly.pdbx_strand_id
1 'polypeptide(L)'
;MESSSIIAQVHREEALVHAKPGLVSKSSPKKPRSRSIFKALFCCLSAQNVSRPGGSSEPPTQKEETNSTPKSDLLQSLQYQFYQIPGTSLLPEVAPKDKGKICMVIDLDETLVHSSFKPISNADFIVPVEIEGTTHQVYVLKRPYVDEFLERMGELYECILFTASLAKYADPVTDLLDKTGVFSSRLFREACVFHQGCYVKDLSRLGRDLKKTIILDNSPASYIFHPENAVSETLHTL
;
A
#
# COMPACT_ATOMS: atom_id res chain seq x y z
N MET A 1 -6.15 7.67 -19.75
CA MET A 1 -5.05 6.69 -19.77
C MET A 1 -4.51 6.69 -18.35
N GLU A 2 -4.88 5.68 -17.57
CA GLU A 2 -4.69 5.67 -16.11
C GLU A 2 -3.21 5.45 -15.75
N SER A 3 -2.64 6.46 -15.10
CA SER A 3 -1.31 6.42 -14.47
C SER A 3 -1.49 5.99 -13.03
N SER A 4 -1.59 4.67 -12.79
CA SER A 4 -1.59 4.14 -11.42
C SER A 4 -0.21 4.32 -10.77
N SER A 5 -0.19 4.75 -9.50
CA SER A 5 1.02 4.87 -8.68
C SER A 5 1.86 3.60 -8.72
N ILE A 6 3.16 3.83 -8.86
CA ILE A 6 4.13 2.86 -9.35
C ILE A 6 4.69 1.96 -8.24
N ILE A 7 4.65 2.39 -6.99
CA ILE A 7 5.44 1.73 -5.93
C ILE A 7 4.68 0.57 -5.29
N ALA A 8 3.35 0.55 -5.41
CA ALA A 8 2.54 -0.63 -5.10
C ALA A 8 2.75 -1.78 -6.12
N GLN A 9 3.19 -1.49 -7.35
CA GLN A 9 3.31 -2.48 -8.42
C GLN A 9 4.60 -3.30 -8.39
N VAL A 10 5.66 -2.83 -7.71
CA VAL A 10 7.00 -3.42 -7.79
C VAL A 10 7.06 -4.89 -7.27
N HIS A 11 6.11 -5.35 -6.45
CA HIS A 11 6.05 -6.77 -6.05
C HIS A 11 5.10 -7.65 -6.88
N ARG A 12 4.27 -7.07 -7.78
CA ARG A 12 3.30 -7.88 -8.53
C ARG A 12 3.97 -8.75 -9.60
N GLU A 13 5.16 -8.37 -10.06
CA GLU A 13 5.96 -9.18 -11.00
C GLU A 13 6.69 -10.35 -10.32
N GLU A 14 6.94 -10.30 -9.00
CA GLU A 14 7.63 -11.39 -8.30
C GLU A 14 6.82 -12.69 -8.22
N ALA A 15 5.50 -12.65 -8.38
CA ALA A 15 4.65 -13.84 -8.32
C ALA A 15 4.63 -14.68 -9.61
N LEU A 16 5.15 -14.18 -10.75
CA LEU A 16 4.96 -14.84 -12.04
C LEU A 16 6.21 -15.48 -12.67
N VAL A 17 7.42 -15.31 -12.13
CA VAL A 17 8.65 -15.68 -12.88
C VAL A 17 9.34 -16.97 -12.41
N HIS A 18 8.95 -17.58 -11.28
CA HIS A 18 9.65 -18.78 -10.80
C HIS A 18 8.91 -20.10 -11.08
N ALA A 19 9.02 -20.59 -12.32
CA ALA A 19 8.81 -22.00 -12.65
C ALA A 19 9.82 -22.54 -13.68
N LYS A 20 10.80 -23.29 -13.12
CA LYS A 20 11.68 -24.35 -13.69
C LYS A 20 13.01 -23.98 -14.39
N PRO A 21 14.11 -24.72 -14.09
CA PRO A 21 15.38 -24.65 -14.80
C PRO A 21 15.55 -25.77 -15.84
N GLY A 22 16.35 -25.52 -16.89
CA GLY A 22 17.12 -26.56 -17.58
C GLY A 22 17.21 -26.50 -19.12
N LEU A 23 18.43 -26.22 -19.59
CA LEU A 23 19.11 -26.65 -20.83
C LEU A 23 19.07 -25.76 -22.10
N VAL A 24 20.28 -25.48 -22.60
CA VAL A 24 20.67 -24.60 -23.71
C VAL A 24 20.49 -25.26 -25.08
N SER A 25 19.99 -24.52 -26.08
CA SER A 25 20.42 -24.62 -27.49
C SER A 25 19.84 -23.48 -28.35
N LYS A 26 20.66 -22.96 -29.29
CA LYS A 26 20.41 -21.81 -30.16
C LYS A 26 19.44 -22.13 -31.32
N SER A 27 18.52 -21.20 -31.62
CA SER A 27 18.21 -20.68 -32.98
C SER A 27 16.91 -19.86 -32.99
N SER A 28 16.89 -18.75 -33.73
CA SER A 28 15.69 -18.05 -34.23
C SER A 28 15.48 -18.44 -35.71
N PRO A 29 14.38 -18.10 -36.43
CA PRO A 29 13.23 -17.26 -36.05
C PRO A 29 11.83 -17.81 -36.49
N LYS A 30 10.73 -17.19 -36.02
CA LYS A 30 9.54 -16.75 -36.80
C LYS A 30 8.42 -16.21 -35.88
N LYS A 31 7.87 -15.04 -36.24
CA LYS A 31 6.65 -14.44 -35.66
C LYS A 31 5.40 -15.27 -36.00
N PRO A 32 4.38 -15.21 -35.14
CA PRO A 32 3.05 -14.87 -35.64
C PRO A 32 2.33 -13.76 -34.84
N ARG A 33 1.27 -13.27 -35.48
CA ARG A 33 0.42 -12.11 -35.18
C ARG A 33 -0.40 -12.21 -33.88
N SER A 34 -0.62 -11.03 -33.30
CA SER A 34 -1.86 -10.50 -32.69
C SER A 34 -2.58 -11.34 -31.62
N ARG A 35 -2.65 -10.80 -30.40
CA ARG A 35 -3.92 -10.42 -29.75
C ARG A 35 -3.67 -9.63 -28.46
N SER A 36 -4.49 -8.60 -28.31
CA SER A 36 -4.65 -7.67 -27.18
C SER A 36 -4.80 -8.38 -25.83
N ILE A 37 -4.12 -7.88 -24.78
CA ILE A 37 -4.45 -8.15 -23.38
C ILE A 37 -4.29 -6.84 -22.57
N PHE A 38 -5.29 -5.96 -22.68
CA PHE A 38 -5.56 -4.92 -21.70
C PHE A 38 -6.57 -5.47 -20.68
N LYS A 39 -6.19 -5.59 -19.40
CA LYS A 39 -7.06 -5.37 -18.21
C LYS A 39 -6.37 -5.81 -16.92
N ALA A 40 -6.06 -4.84 -16.05
CA ALA A 40 -6.11 -4.99 -14.60
C ALA A 40 -6.04 -3.63 -13.90
N LEU A 41 -6.88 -2.68 -14.34
CA LEU A 41 -7.43 -1.67 -13.46
C LEU A 41 -8.80 -2.18 -13.06
N PHE A 42 -9.01 -2.35 -11.76
CA PHE A 42 -10.25 -2.07 -11.04
C PHE A 42 -10.00 -2.41 -9.57
N CYS A 43 -9.75 -1.37 -8.79
CA CYS A 43 -10.28 -1.32 -7.43
C CYS A 43 -11.79 -1.61 -7.52
N CYS A 44 -12.25 -2.53 -6.68
CA CYS A 44 -13.56 -3.15 -6.69
C CYS A 44 -14.73 -2.22 -7.04
N LEU A 45 -15.47 -2.55 -8.11
CA LEU A 45 -16.86 -2.16 -8.28
C LEU A 45 -17.73 -3.37 -8.68
N SER A 46 -18.64 -3.69 -7.76
CA SER A 46 -19.94 -4.34 -7.91
C SER A 46 -20.03 -5.85 -8.21
N ALA A 47 -20.56 -6.58 -7.22
CA ALA A 47 -21.80 -7.33 -7.41
C ALA A 47 -22.48 -7.65 -6.07
N GLN A 48 -23.36 -6.75 -5.61
CA GLN A 48 -24.63 -7.21 -5.03
C GLN A 48 -25.49 -7.70 -6.20
N ASN A 49 -25.87 -8.97 -6.21
CA ASN A 49 -27.18 -9.35 -6.71
C ASN A 49 -27.59 -10.70 -6.11
N VAL A 50 -28.53 -10.61 -5.19
CA VAL A 50 -29.31 -11.74 -4.67
C VAL A 50 -30.43 -11.99 -5.67
N SER A 51 -30.43 -13.17 -6.30
CA SER A 51 -31.63 -13.74 -6.93
C SER A 51 -31.49 -15.26 -7.08
N ARG A 52 -32.23 -15.99 -6.23
CA ARG A 52 -32.75 -17.37 -6.44
C ARG A 52 -33.79 -17.36 -7.57
N PRO A 53 -34.17 -18.47 -8.26
CA PRO A 53 -34.49 -19.84 -7.75
C PRO A 53 -33.81 -20.96 -8.60
N GLY A 54 -33.87 -22.29 -8.40
CA GLY A 54 -34.54 -23.27 -7.54
C GLY A 54 -34.42 -24.65 -8.25
N GLY A 55 -34.34 -25.78 -7.51
CA GLY A 55 -34.70 -27.13 -8.03
C GLY A 55 -33.65 -28.26 -8.12
N SER A 56 -33.64 -29.13 -7.08
CA SER A 56 -33.54 -30.62 -7.03
C SER A 56 -32.29 -31.46 -7.47
N SER A 57 -31.78 -32.23 -6.47
CA SER A 57 -31.36 -33.67 -6.42
C SER A 57 -30.30 -34.21 -7.42
N GLU A 58 -29.19 -34.91 -7.10
CA GLU A 58 -28.74 -35.86 -6.05
C GLU A 58 -27.17 -35.91 -6.03
N PRO A 59 -26.49 -36.53 -5.03
CA PRO A 59 -25.03 -36.46 -4.86
C PRO A 59 -24.27 -37.62 -5.53
N PRO A 60 -22.95 -37.46 -5.82
CA PRO A 60 -22.05 -38.45 -5.25
C PRO A 60 -20.63 -37.96 -4.87
N THR A 61 -20.06 -38.73 -3.93
CA THR A 61 -18.64 -39.05 -3.71
C THR A 61 -17.71 -37.99 -3.09
N GLN A 62 -17.39 -38.25 -1.82
CA GLN A 62 -16.23 -37.77 -1.10
C GLN A 62 -14.95 -38.04 -1.91
N LYS A 63 -14.18 -36.99 -2.16
CA LYS A 63 -12.73 -37.07 -2.33
C LYS A 63 -12.13 -36.19 -1.26
N GLU A 64 -11.38 -36.79 -0.35
CA GLU A 64 -10.48 -36.08 0.55
C GLU A 64 -9.43 -35.37 -0.31
N GLU A 65 -9.68 -34.12 -0.66
CA GLU A 65 -8.61 -33.22 -1.09
C GLU A 65 -7.85 -32.81 0.17
N THR A 66 -6.67 -33.41 0.33
CA THR A 66 -5.62 -32.93 1.23
C THR A 66 -5.38 -31.47 0.91
N ASN A 67 -5.96 -30.59 1.74
CA ASN A 67 -5.90 -29.15 1.57
C ASN A 67 -4.48 -28.70 1.94
N SER A 68 -3.57 -28.77 0.96
CA SER A 68 -2.23 -28.24 1.11
C SER A 68 -2.32 -26.73 1.08
N THR A 69 -2.43 -26.12 2.26
CA THR A 69 -2.29 -24.67 2.44
C THR A 69 -1.02 -24.21 1.70
N PRO A 70 -1.10 -23.22 0.80
CA PRO A 70 0.08 -22.70 0.12
C PRO A 70 1.13 -22.27 1.15
N LYS A 71 2.39 -22.69 0.97
CA LYS A 71 3.49 -22.34 1.89
C LYS A 71 3.63 -20.82 2.10
N SER A 72 3.20 -20.01 1.13
CA SER A 72 3.10 -18.55 1.23
C SER A 72 2.15 -18.11 2.34
N ASP A 73 0.98 -18.75 2.44
CA ASP A 73 -0.05 -18.40 3.42
C ASP A 73 0.38 -18.85 4.81
N LEU A 74 1.11 -19.97 4.90
CA LEU A 74 1.69 -20.43 6.15
C LEU A 74 2.79 -19.47 6.63
N LEU A 75 3.71 -19.05 5.75
CA LEU A 75 4.72 -18.05 6.08
C LEU A 75 4.11 -16.69 6.45
N GLN A 76 3.08 -16.25 5.72
CA GLN A 76 2.31 -15.05 6.01
C GLN A 76 1.62 -15.14 7.38
N SER A 77 1.03 -16.30 7.70
CA SER A 77 0.40 -16.54 9.00
C SER A 77 1.41 -16.58 10.14
N LEU A 78 2.59 -17.16 9.91
CA LEU A 78 3.68 -17.15 10.88
C LEU A 78 4.23 -15.73 11.06
N GLN A 79 4.39 -14.95 9.99
CA GLN A 79 4.78 -13.53 10.08
C GLN A 79 3.75 -12.73 10.89
N TYR A 80 2.45 -12.94 10.66
CA TYR A 80 1.38 -12.35 11.46
C TYR A 80 1.46 -12.75 12.94
N GLN A 81 1.80 -14.02 13.21
CA GLN A 81 2.00 -14.53 14.57
C GLN A 81 3.26 -13.98 15.24
N PHE A 82 4.31 -13.67 14.48
CA PHE A 82 5.52 -12.96 14.96
C PHE A 82 5.30 -11.46 15.17
N TYR A 83 4.41 -10.81 14.41
CA TYR A 83 4.00 -9.42 14.65
C TYR A 83 3.00 -9.27 15.80
N GLN A 84 2.38 -10.37 16.23
CA GLN A 84 1.58 -10.47 17.44
C GLN A 84 2.42 -10.83 18.67
N ILE A 85 3.70 -10.43 18.76
CA ILE A 85 4.34 -10.38 20.08
C ILE A 85 3.52 -9.38 20.92
N PRO A 86 2.80 -9.83 21.95
CA PRO A 86 2.06 -8.91 22.80
C PRO A 86 3.08 -8.00 23.47
N GLY A 87 3.03 -6.69 23.18
CA GLY A 87 3.79 -5.67 23.90
C GLY A 87 4.69 -4.74 23.09
N THR A 88 4.84 -4.87 21.77
CA THR A 88 5.63 -3.90 20.97
C THR A 88 4.74 -3.09 20.04
N SER A 89 4.41 -1.87 20.45
CA SER A 89 3.75 -0.86 19.62
C SER A 89 4.66 -0.44 18.46
N LEU A 90 4.07 -0.09 17.31
CA LEU A 90 4.80 0.45 16.15
C LEU A 90 5.39 1.84 16.43
N LEU A 91 4.78 2.61 17.32
CA LEU A 91 5.26 3.93 17.72
C LEU A 91 5.88 3.90 19.11
N PRO A 92 6.89 4.76 19.37
CA PRO A 92 7.36 5.00 20.73
C PRO A 92 6.29 5.70 21.58
N GLU A 93 6.62 5.92 22.86
CA GLU A 93 5.82 6.78 23.73
C GLU A 93 5.62 8.18 23.11
N VAL A 94 4.46 8.78 23.40
CA VAL A 94 4.10 10.10 22.87
C VAL A 94 5.08 11.15 23.37
N ALA A 95 5.63 11.95 22.46
CA ALA A 95 6.53 13.03 22.82
C ALA A 95 5.83 14.08 23.69
N PRO A 96 6.53 14.77 24.61
CA PRO A 96 5.91 15.77 25.49
C PRO A 96 5.12 16.86 24.77
N LYS A 97 5.58 17.30 23.58
CA LYS A 97 4.93 18.33 22.75
C LYS A 97 3.58 17.88 22.14
N ASP A 98 3.35 16.58 22.05
CA ASP A 98 2.18 15.98 21.41
C ASP A 98 1.21 15.35 22.44
N LYS A 99 1.54 15.46 23.73
CA LYS A 99 0.71 14.90 24.80
C LYS A 99 -0.70 15.50 24.79
N GLY A 100 -1.69 14.63 24.64
CA GLY A 100 -3.11 14.99 24.63
C GLY A 100 -3.66 15.33 23.24
N LYS A 101 -2.82 15.45 22.21
CA LYS A 101 -3.27 15.56 20.82
C LYS A 101 -3.91 14.26 20.33
N ILE A 102 -4.70 14.36 19.27
CA ILE A 102 -5.19 13.23 18.50
C ILE A 102 -4.05 12.74 17.58
N CYS A 103 -3.90 11.42 17.44
CA CYS A 103 -3.00 10.81 16.48
C CYS A 103 -3.61 10.88 15.08
N MET A 104 -2.92 11.51 14.14
CA MET A 104 -3.31 11.62 12.74
C MET A 104 -2.34 10.82 11.88
N VAL A 105 -2.83 9.70 11.35
CA VAL A 105 -2.10 8.87 10.40
C VAL A 105 -2.35 9.39 8.99
N ILE A 106 -1.30 9.74 8.26
CA ILE A 106 -1.41 10.36 6.93
C ILE A 106 -0.66 9.50 5.91
N ASP A 107 -1.35 9.12 4.83
CA ASP A 107 -0.73 8.44 3.70
C ASP A 107 0.08 9.39 2.80
N LEU A 108 0.97 8.84 1.97
CA LEU A 108 1.85 9.61 1.09
C LEU A 108 1.33 9.70 -0.35
N ASP A 109 1.36 8.57 -1.06
CA ASP A 109 1.10 8.50 -2.49
C ASP A 109 -0.40 8.64 -2.77
N GLU A 110 -0.76 9.47 -3.74
CA GLU A 110 -2.14 9.86 -4.06
C GLU A 110 -2.91 10.56 -2.92
N THR A 111 -2.23 10.87 -1.81
CA THR A 111 -2.78 11.63 -0.68
C THR A 111 -2.09 12.99 -0.53
N LEU A 112 -0.76 13.03 -0.45
CA LEU A 112 0.06 14.25 -0.36
C LEU A 112 0.82 14.54 -1.66
N VAL A 113 1.17 13.50 -2.41
CA VAL A 113 1.97 13.59 -3.65
C VAL A 113 1.50 12.58 -4.68
N HIS A 114 1.83 12.79 -5.95
CA HIS A 114 1.74 11.80 -7.01
C HIS A 114 3.13 11.54 -7.59
N SER A 115 3.45 10.27 -7.88
CA SER A 115 4.79 9.87 -8.31
C SER A 115 4.80 8.98 -9.55
N SER A 116 5.77 9.21 -10.44
CA SER A 116 5.93 8.46 -11.68
C SER A 116 7.40 8.17 -12.02
N PHE A 117 7.68 7.03 -12.65
CA PHE A 117 8.96 6.74 -13.31
C PHE A 117 9.01 7.37 -14.71
N LYS A 118 7.85 7.75 -15.26
CA LYS A 118 7.81 8.51 -16.51
C LYS A 118 8.22 9.95 -16.21
N PRO A 119 9.09 10.55 -17.02
CA PRO A 119 9.45 11.95 -16.87
C PRO A 119 8.23 12.88 -16.89
N ILE A 120 8.17 13.78 -15.90
CA ILE A 120 7.18 14.86 -15.81
C ILE A 120 7.96 16.17 -15.85
N SER A 121 7.65 17.04 -16.83
CA SER A 121 8.42 18.25 -17.09
C SER A 121 8.37 19.28 -15.96
N ASN A 122 7.27 19.30 -15.20
CA ASN A 122 7.00 20.22 -14.10
C ASN A 122 6.97 19.49 -12.75
N ALA A 123 7.74 18.41 -12.58
CA ALA A 123 7.85 17.74 -11.30
C ALA A 123 8.41 18.69 -10.23
N ASP A 124 7.82 18.65 -9.03
CA ASP A 124 8.31 19.40 -7.87
C ASP A 124 9.62 18.79 -7.35
N PHE A 125 9.70 17.46 -7.32
CA PHE A 125 10.89 16.73 -6.90
C PHE A 125 11.28 15.66 -7.92
N ILE A 126 12.59 15.36 -7.97
CA ILE A 126 13.12 14.20 -8.68
C ILE A 126 13.98 13.41 -7.69
N VAL A 127 13.54 12.20 -7.36
CA VAL A 127 14.16 11.35 -6.34
C VAL A 127 14.82 10.15 -7.03
N PRO A 128 16.14 9.95 -6.89
CA PRO A 128 16.79 8.73 -7.37
C PRO A 128 16.45 7.57 -6.42
N VAL A 129 15.94 6.47 -6.97
CA VAL A 129 15.62 5.25 -6.20
C VAL A 129 16.34 4.06 -6.82
N GLU A 130 17.09 3.34 -6.00
CA GLU A 130 17.76 2.11 -6.44
C GLU A 130 16.78 0.93 -6.42
N ILE A 131 16.66 0.25 -7.55
CA ILE A 131 15.85 -0.95 -7.74
C ILE A 131 16.74 -1.96 -8.45
N GLU A 132 17.00 -3.09 -7.79
CA GLU A 132 17.82 -4.18 -8.36
C GLU A 132 19.22 -3.71 -8.84
N GLY A 133 19.86 -2.82 -8.07
CA GLY A 133 21.18 -2.27 -8.41
C GLY A 133 21.18 -1.22 -9.54
N THR A 134 20.00 -0.84 -10.04
CA THR A 134 19.85 0.23 -11.04
C THR A 134 19.14 1.42 -10.42
N THR A 135 19.69 2.62 -10.62
CA THR A 135 19.04 3.86 -10.16
C THR A 135 18.00 4.32 -11.17
N HIS A 136 16.76 4.45 -10.70
CA HIS A 136 15.65 5.00 -11.47
C HIS A 136 15.25 6.37 -10.91
N GLN A 137 14.96 7.32 -11.80
CA GLN A 137 14.45 8.63 -11.39
C GLN A 137 12.94 8.56 -11.18
N VAL A 138 12.48 8.92 -9.98
CA VAL A 138 11.06 9.09 -9.66
C VAL A 138 10.73 10.58 -9.68
N TYR A 139 9.77 10.96 -10.49
CA TYR A 139 9.26 12.31 -10.64
C TYR A 139 8.04 12.47 -9.76
N VAL A 140 8.07 13.45 -8.86
CA VAL A 140 7.06 13.64 -7.83
C VAL A 140 6.39 14.99 -8.02
N LEU A 141 5.06 15.00 -8.02
CA LEU A 141 4.21 16.18 -8.00
C LEU A 141 3.60 16.32 -6.61
N LYS A 142 3.65 17.54 -6.06
CA LYS A 142 2.97 17.90 -4.83
C LYS A 142 1.48 18.08 -5.08
N ARG A 143 0.66 17.62 -4.14
CA ARG A 143 -0.75 18.02 -4.12
C ARG A 143 -0.85 19.52 -3.86
N PRO A 144 -1.72 20.27 -4.57
CA PRO A 144 -1.99 21.65 -4.23
C PRO A 144 -2.30 21.82 -2.74
N TYR A 145 -1.76 22.88 -2.14
CA TYR A 145 -1.91 23.23 -0.72
C TYR A 145 -1.29 22.25 0.30
N VAL A 146 -0.48 21.27 -0.14
CA VAL A 146 0.12 20.28 0.78
C VAL A 146 1.00 20.91 1.86
N ASP A 147 1.70 22.02 1.56
CA ASP A 147 2.56 22.69 2.55
C ASP A 147 1.73 23.31 3.68
N GLU A 148 0.70 24.10 3.32
CA GLU A 148 -0.23 24.72 4.28
C GLU A 148 -0.98 23.65 5.08
N PHE A 149 -1.40 22.57 4.41
CA PHE A 149 -2.02 21.43 5.07
C PHE A 149 -1.10 20.82 6.12
N LEU A 150 0.14 20.45 5.77
CA LEU A 150 1.06 19.81 6.71
C LEU A 150 1.41 20.73 7.88
N GLU A 151 1.67 22.02 7.62
CA GLU A 151 1.91 23.01 8.67
C GLU A 151 0.75 23.03 9.67
N ARG A 152 -0.49 23.15 9.17
CA ARG A 152 -1.68 23.21 10.01
C ARG A 152 -1.92 21.90 10.78
N MET A 153 -1.69 20.75 10.15
CA MET A 153 -1.87 19.45 10.79
C MET A 153 -0.85 19.22 11.91
N GLY A 154 0.41 19.65 11.73
CA GLY A 154 1.45 19.53 12.76
C GLY A 154 1.16 20.32 14.04
N GLU A 155 0.49 21.47 13.92
CA GLU A 155 0.02 22.24 15.08
C GLU A 155 -1.06 21.50 15.87
N LEU A 156 -2.00 20.88 15.16
CA LEU A 156 -3.23 20.33 15.73
C LEU A 156 -3.08 18.89 16.24
N TYR A 157 -2.26 18.08 15.58
CA TYR A 157 -2.21 16.64 15.74
C TYR A 157 -0.80 16.11 16.04
N GLU A 158 -0.74 14.89 16.57
CA GLU A 158 0.46 14.06 16.46
C GLU A 158 0.43 13.41 15.07
N CYS A 159 1.19 13.96 14.12
CA CYS A 159 1.17 13.47 12.74
C CYS A 159 2.13 12.30 12.55
N ILE A 160 1.63 11.19 12.02
CA ILE A 160 2.38 9.98 11.70
C ILE A 160 2.27 9.74 10.20
N LEU A 161 3.40 9.74 9.50
CA LEU A 161 3.43 9.26 8.13
C LEU A 161 3.27 7.74 8.17
N PHE A 162 2.28 7.18 7.49
CA PHE A 162 2.16 5.74 7.32
C PHE A 162 1.83 5.45 5.87
N THR A 163 2.75 4.84 5.13
CA THR A 163 2.60 4.54 3.71
C THR A 163 2.85 3.07 3.41
N ALA A 164 2.19 2.54 2.38
CA ALA A 164 2.48 1.23 1.82
C ALA A 164 3.72 1.22 0.90
N SER A 165 4.39 2.37 0.73
CA SER A 165 5.63 2.49 -0.04
C SER A 165 6.87 2.11 0.78
N LEU A 166 7.96 1.77 0.09
CA LEU A 166 9.25 1.43 0.71
C LEU A 166 9.97 2.70 1.19
N ALA A 167 10.70 2.58 2.31
CA ALA A 167 11.47 3.68 2.89
C ALA A 167 12.43 4.35 1.89
N LYS A 168 13.12 3.55 1.05
CA LYS A 168 14.07 4.02 0.03
C LYS A 168 13.51 5.08 -0.94
N TYR A 169 12.20 5.16 -1.08
CA TYR A 169 11.51 6.20 -1.82
C TYR A 169 10.82 7.20 -0.88
N ALA A 170 10.07 6.70 0.11
CA ALA A 170 9.19 7.53 0.92
C ALA A 170 9.97 8.49 1.82
N ASP A 171 11.12 8.07 2.36
CA ASP A 171 11.99 8.93 3.17
C ASP A 171 12.49 10.15 2.41
N PRO A 172 13.19 10.02 1.26
CA PRO A 172 13.68 11.19 0.54
C PRO A 172 12.54 12.10 0.04
N VAL A 173 11.38 11.55 -0.33
CA VAL A 173 10.20 12.39 -0.64
C VAL A 173 9.74 13.16 0.58
N THR A 174 9.65 12.51 1.73
CA THR A 174 9.20 13.15 2.97
C THR A 174 10.19 14.20 3.46
N ASP A 175 11.50 13.98 3.34
CA ASP A 175 12.52 14.99 3.66
C ASP A 175 12.41 16.23 2.75
N LEU A 176 11.98 16.02 1.51
CA LEU A 176 11.72 17.11 0.57
C LEU A 176 10.39 17.83 0.84
N LEU A 177 9.40 17.13 1.39
CA LEU A 177 8.06 17.65 1.64
C LEU A 177 7.93 18.32 3.03
N ASP A 178 8.35 17.64 4.09
CA ASP A 178 8.18 18.05 5.49
C ASP A 178 9.37 18.90 5.96
N LYS A 179 9.29 20.22 5.73
CA LYS A 179 10.35 21.16 6.09
C LYS A 179 10.35 21.60 7.55
N THR A 180 9.25 21.38 8.26
CA THR A 180 9.06 21.87 9.63
C THR A 180 9.03 20.75 10.68
N GLY A 181 9.20 19.49 10.26
CA GLY A 181 9.22 18.34 11.17
C GLY A 181 7.84 18.04 11.73
N VAL A 182 6.83 18.09 10.87
CA VAL A 182 5.43 17.76 11.16
C VAL A 182 5.30 16.30 11.57
N PHE A 183 5.94 15.38 10.85
CA PHE A 183 5.84 13.96 11.14
C PHE A 183 6.72 13.56 12.32
N SER A 184 6.10 13.13 13.43
CA SER A 184 6.83 12.64 14.61
C SER A 184 7.38 11.22 14.42
N SER A 185 6.82 10.46 13.49
CA SER A 185 7.28 9.13 13.10
C SER A 185 6.88 8.80 11.66
N ARG A 186 7.64 7.89 11.05
CA ARG A 186 7.39 7.40 9.69
C ARG A 186 7.31 5.87 9.70
N LEU A 187 6.22 5.35 9.18
CA LEU A 187 5.93 3.93 9.06
C LEU A 187 5.80 3.58 7.57
N PHE A 188 6.53 2.57 7.14
CA PHE A 188 6.60 2.17 5.74
C PHE A 188 5.93 0.81 5.53
N ARG A 189 6.07 0.26 4.32
CA ARG A 189 5.50 -1.03 3.92
C ARG A 189 5.67 -2.15 4.94
N GLU A 190 6.83 -2.23 5.59
CA GLU A 190 7.17 -3.29 6.55
C GLU A 190 6.33 -3.21 7.84
N ALA A 191 5.76 -2.04 8.14
CA ALA A 191 4.83 -1.85 9.25
C ALA A 191 3.38 -2.23 8.88
N CYS A 192 3.04 -2.28 7.60
CA CYS A 192 1.72 -2.72 7.14
C CYS A 192 1.50 -4.22 7.41
N VAL A 193 0.23 -4.61 7.51
CA VAL A 193 -0.21 -6.00 7.46
C VAL A 193 -0.56 -6.33 6.02
N PHE A 194 0.07 -7.34 5.43
CA PHE A 194 -0.38 -7.83 4.12
C PHE A 194 -1.57 -8.78 4.31
N HIS A 195 -2.75 -8.34 3.89
CA HIS A 195 -4.03 -9.03 4.07
C HIS A 195 -4.81 -9.04 2.76
N GLN A 196 -5.19 -10.24 2.29
CA GLN A 196 -5.98 -10.42 1.07
C GLN A 196 -5.42 -9.67 -0.16
N GLY A 197 -4.10 -9.68 -0.32
CA GLY A 197 -3.44 -9.02 -1.46
C GLY A 197 -3.29 -7.50 -1.32
N CYS A 198 -3.68 -6.92 -0.19
CA CYS A 198 -3.57 -5.48 0.10
C CYS A 198 -2.66 -5.22 1.29
N TYR A 199 -2.01 -4.07 1.31
CA TYR A 199 -1.30 -3.57 2.49
C TYR A 199 -2.26 -2.79 3.37
N VAL A 200 -2.54 -3.30 4.57
CA VAL A 200 -3.46 -2.74 5.54
C VAL A 200 -2.68 -2.07 6.67
N LYS A 201 -3.09 -0.85 7.04
CA LYS A 201 -2.56 -0.05 8.13
C LYS A 201 -3.38 -0.34 9.38
N ASP A 202 -2.99 -1.39 10.10
CA ASP A 202 -3.67 -1.79 11.33
C ASP A 202 -3.36 -0.80 12.48
N LEU A 203 -4.30 0.12 12.72
CA LEU A 203 -4.18 1.18 13.71
C LEU A 203 -4.04 0.66 15.15
N SER A 204 -4.53 -0.55 15.43
CA SER A 204 -4.42 -1.16 16.77
C SER A 204 -2.97 -1.41 17.19
N ARG A 205 -2.06 -1.50 16.21
CA ARG A 205 -0.63 -1.72 16.42
C ARG A 205 0.15 -0.44 16.74
N LEU A 206 -0.46 0.74 16.62
CA LEU A 206 0.24 2.02 16.82
C LEU A 206 0.62 2.28 18.27
N GLY A 207 -0.04 1.66 19.24
CA GLY A 207 0.11 2.04 20.65
C GLY A 207 -0.49 3.43 20.93
N ARG A 208 -1.63 3.73 20.30
CA ARG A 208 -2.44 4.92 20.51
C ARG A 208 -3.88 4.50 20.80
N ASP A 209 -4.62 5.32 21.53
CA ASP A 209 -6.05 5.08 21.75
C ASP A 209 -6.79 5.25 20.42
N LEU A 210 -7.50 4.20 19.97
CA LEU A 210 -8.28 4.23 18.73
C LEU A 210 -9.38 5.29 18.77
N LYS A 211 -9.91 5.66 19.94
CA LYS A 211 -10.88 6.77 20.07
C LYS A 211 -10.26 8.15 19.78
N LYS A 212 -8.94 8.23 19.78
CA LYS A 212 -8.13 9.43 19.50
C LYS A 212 -7.15 9.19 18.35
N THR A 213 -7.50 8.33 17.42
CA THR A 213 -6.70 8.05 16.22
C THR A 213 -7.57 8.26 15.00
N ILE A 214 -7.05 8.96 14.00
CA ILE A 214 -7.71 9.21 12.71
C ILE A 214 -6.72 8.81 11.62
N ILE A 215 -7.22 8.27 10.51
CA ILE A 215 -6.43 8.00 9.32
C ILE A 215 -6.95 8.77 8.09
N LEU A 216 -6.03 9.39 7.37
CA LEU A 216 -6.23 10.03 6.08
C LEU A 216 -5.52 9.21 5.00
N ASP A 217 -6.31 8.55 4.15
CA ASP A 217 -5.79 7.64 3.11
C ASP A 217 -6.82 7.58 1.97
N ASN A 218 -6.33 7.60 0.74
CA ASN A 218 -7.17 7.60 -0.46
C ASN A 218 -7.74 6.21 -0.78
N SER A 219 -7.22 5.14 -0.18
CA SER A 219 -7.59 3.75 -0.47
C SER A 219 -8.36 3.11 0.69
N PRO A 220 -9.66 2.78 0.52
CA PRO A 220 -10.44 2.07 1.53
C PRO A 220 -9.87 0.74 2.00
N ALA A 221 -9.11 0.06 1.15
CA ALA A 221 -8.44 -1.18 1.52
C ALA A 221 -7.37 -0.97 2.61
N SER A 222 -6.76 0.22 2.66
CA SER A 222 -5.68 0.54 3.62
C SER A 222 -6.16 0.56 5.06
N TYR A 223 -7.43 0.91 5.32
CA TYR A 223 -8.01 1.00 6.66
C TYR A 223 -9.19 0.04 6.85
N ILE A 224 -9.20 -1.08 6.14
CA ILE A 224 -10.31 -2.07 6.18
C ILE A 224 -10.60 -2.62 7.59
N PHE A 225 -9.61 -2.59 8.50
CA PHE A 225 -9.80 -3.00 9.90
C PHE A 225 -10.36 -1.91 10.82
N HIS A 226 -10.30 -0.63 10.40
CA HIS A 226 -10.66 0.54 11.22
C HIS A 226 -11.43 1.58 10.39
N PRO A 227 -12.52 1.22 9.68
CA PRO A 227 -13.23 2.12 8.77
C PRO A 227 -13.83 3.35 9.48
N GLU A 228 -14.19 3.23 10.75
CA GLU A 228 -14.74 4.33 11.57
C GLU A 228 -13.72 5.41 11.93
N ASN A 229 -12.42 5.11 11.81
CA ASN A 229 -11.33 6.05 12.07
C ASN A 229 -10.92 6.82 10.81
N ALA A 230 -11.48 6.50 9.64
CA ALA A 230 -11.03 7.03 8.38
C ALA A 230 -11.75 8.33 7.99
N VAL A 231 -10.96 9.30 7.52
CA VAL A 231 -11.44 10.41 6.70
C VAL A 231 -11.09 10.06 5.26
N SER A 232 -12.10 9.71 4.46
CA SER A 232 -11.87 9.37 3.05
C SER A 232 -11.71 10.63 2.21
N GLU A 233 -10.60 10.71 1.49
CA GLU A 233 -10.35 11.72 0.48
C GLU A 233 -10.97 11.27 -0.84
N THR A 234 -11.70 12.16 -1.52
CA THR A 234 -12.12 11.92 -2.91
C THR A 234 -10.91 12.14 -3.81
N LEU A 235 -10.56 11.16 -4.64
CA LEU A 235 -9.56 11.26 -5.70
C LEU A 235 -9.97 12.37 -6.69
N HIS A 236 -9.55 13.60 -6.42
CA HIS A 236 -9.35 14.59 -7.47
C HIS A 236 -7.96 14.35 -8.02
N THR A 237 -7.90 13.83 -9.25
CA THR A 237 -6.65 13.56 -9.95
C THR A 237 -5.79 14.82 -9.93
N LEU A 238 -4.55 14.68 -9.45
CA LEU A 238 -3.51 15.72 -9.55
C LEU A 238 -3.11 15.97 -11.01
#